data_AF-A0A6L5FT67-F1
#
_entry.id   AF-A0A6L5FT67-F1
#
_cell.length_a   1.000
_cell.length_b   1.000
_cell.length_c   1.000
_cell.angle_alpha   90.00
_cell.angle_beta   90.00
_cell.angle_gamma   90.00
#
_symmetry.space_group_name_H-M   'P 1'
#
loop_
_entity.id
_entity.type
_entity.pdbx_description
1 polymer ?
#
loop_
_entity_poly.entity_id
_entity_poly.type
_entity_poly.pdbx_seq_one_letter_code
_entity_poly.pdbx_strand_id
1 'polypeptide(L)'
;MHRCARRRWTTNLIGPRKVQRNHVGRVLRKNPGLKLEVDGAITKAYETARIEAASQTSLEEDEFLVDCPYSWDENMEHDIPWPTQD
;
A
#
# COMPACT_ATOMS: atom_id res chain seq x y z
N MET A 1 -21.57 30.16 -5.49
CA MET A 1 -21.36 29.17 -6.57
C MET A 1 -19.96 28.59 -6.45
N HIS A 2 -19.77 27.52 -5.68
CA HIS A 2 -18.45 26.95 -5.36
C HIS A 2 -18.12 25.77 -6.29
N ARG A 3 -17.28 26.00 -7.29
CA ARG A 3 -16.61 24.93 -8.07
C ARG A 3 -15.11 24.97 -7.79
N CYS A 4 -14.65 24.39 -6.69
CA CYS A 4 -13.21 24.33 -6.38
C CYS A 4 -12.67 22.97 -5.89
N ALA A 5 -13.47 21.92 -5.68
CA ALA A 5 -13.00 20.72 -4.96
C ALA A 5 -12.98 19.40 -5.76
N ARG A 6 -12.79 19.43 -7.09
CA ARG A 6 -12.92 18.20 -7.93
C ARG A 6 -11.75 17.86 -8.87
N ARG A 7 -10.52 18.33 -8.59
CA ARG A 7 -9.32 17.94 -9.38
C ARG A 7 -8.07 17.61 -8.56
N ARG A 8 -8.21 17.23 -7.28
CA ARG A 8 -7.04 17.05 -6.38
C ARG A 8 -6.73 15.61 -5.96
N TRP A 9 -7.53 14.63 -6.36
CA TRP A 9 -7.47 13.29 -5.76
C TRP A 9 -6.97 12.18 -6.70
N THR A 10 -7.03 12.35 -8.02
CA THR A 10 -6.70 11.27 -8.97
C THR A 10 -5.20 11.14 -9.29
N THR A 11 -4.44 12.23 -9.32
CA THR A 11 -2.98 12.20 -9.57
C THR A 11 -2.13 12.01 -8.31
N ASN A 12 -2.74 12.07 -7.12
CA ASN A 12 -1.99 12.25 -5.88
C ASN A 12 -1.55 10.93 -5.18
N LEU A 13 -1.93 9.76 -5.70
CA LEU A 13 -1.68 8.47 -5.02
C LEU A 13 -0.79 7.51 -5.82
N ILE A 14 -0.76 7.60 -7.16
CA ILE A 14 0.12 6.78 -8.02
C ILE A 14 1.61 7.15 -7.77
N GLY A 15 1.89 8.44 -7.66
CA GLY A 15 3.23 8.96 -7.37
C GLY A 15 3.79 8.42 -6.05
N PRO A 16 3.09 8.61 -4.91
CA PRO A 16 3.51 8.09 -3.61
C PRO A 16 3.77 6.58 -3.60
N ARG A 17 2.91 5.75 -4.21
CA ARG A 17 3.10 4.28 -4.26
C ARG A 17 4.39 3.89 -5.00
N LYS A 18 4.63 4.44 -6.19
CA LYS A 18 5.85 4.17 -6.97
C LYS A 18 7.10 4.67 -6.25
N VAL A 19 7.01 5.82 -5.58
CA VAL A 19 8.11 6.38 -4.78
C VAL A 19 8.45 5.48 -3.59
N GLN A 20 7.45 4.96 -2.87
CA GLN A 20 7.65 4.03 -1.75
C GLN A 20 8.33 2.74 -2.22
N ARG A 21 7.83 2.12 -3.30
CA ARG A 21 8.44 0.90 -3.90
C ARG A 21 9.90 1.13 -4.31
N ASN A 22 10.20 2.26 -4.97
CA ASN A 22 11.56 2.62 -5.33
C ASN A 22 12.47 2.85 -4.12
N HIS A 23 11.94 3.42 -3.04
CA HIS A 23 12.69 3.60 -1.80
C HIS A 23 13.06 2.25 -1.20
N VAL A 24 12.10 1.34 -1.08
CA VAL A 24 12.30 -0.02 -0.57
C VAL A 24 13.35 -0.77 -1.40
N GLY A 25 13.23 -0.75 -2.73
CA GLY A 25 14.23 -1.36 -3.62
C GLY A 25 15.63 -0.75 -3.48
N ARG A 26 15.74 0.56 -3.22
CA ARG A 26 17.03 1.21 -2.95
C ARG A 26 17.64 0.77 -1.62
N VAL A 27 16.83 0.62 -0.57
CA VAL A 27 17.27 0.19 0.75
C VAL A 27 17.76 -1.26 0.71
N LEU A 28 17.01 -2.15 0.06
CA LEU A 28 17.38 -3.57 -0.09
C LEU A 28 18.63 -3.77 -0.95
N ARG A 29 18.85 -2.93 -1.97
CA ARG A 29 20.10 -2.97 -2.75
C ARG A 29 21.32 -2.57 -1.93
N LYS A 30 21.17 -1.61 -1.01
CA LYS A 30 22.25 -1.18 -0.11
C LYS A 30 22.51 -2.20 1.00
N ASN A 31 21.49 -2.95 1.42
CA ASN A 31 21.55 -3.89 2.53
C ASN A 31 20.95 -5.24 2.13
N PRO A 32 21.71 -6.10 1.42
CA PRO A 32 21.18 -7.37 0.92
C PRO A 32 20.79 -8.35 2.03
N GLY A 33 21.40 -8.27 3.20
CA GLY A 33 21.05 -9.08 4.37
C GLY A 33 19.65 -8.82 4.91
N LEU A 34 19.07 -7.65 4.62
CA LEU A 34 17.72 -7.30 5.05
C LEU A 34 16.64 -8.05 4.27
N LYS A 35 16.98 -8.71 3.15
CA LYS A 35 16.03 -9.49 2.36
C LYS A 35 15.39 -10.64 3.14
N LEU A 36 16.12 -11.23 4.09
CA LEU A 36 15.60 -12.31 4.93
C LEU A 36 14.51 -11.83 5.91
N GLU A 37 14.54 -10.54 6.25
CA GLU A 37 13.57 -9.92 7.17
C GLU A 37 12.35 -9.34 6.45
N VAL A 38 12.34 -9.33 5.11
CA VAL A 38 11.28 -8.71 4.31
C VAL A 38 9.94 -9.38 4.58
N ASP A 39 9.88 -10.71 4.62
CA ASP A 39 8.62 -11.43 4.85
C ASP A 39 8.02 -11.06 6.21
N GLY A 40 8.83 -11.06 7.27
CA GLY A 40 8.38 -10.63 8.60
C GLY A 40 8.00 -9.15 8.68
N ALA A 41 8.64 -8.29 7.87
CA ALA A 41 8.26 -6.89 7.77
C ALA A 41 6.92 -6.71 7.04
N ILE A 42 6.63 -7.51 6.01
CA ILE A 42 5.34 -7.49 5.30
C ILE A 42 4.21 -7.90 6.24
N THR A 43 4.37 -8.98 7.02
CA THR A 43 3.35 -9.42 7.99
C THR A 43 2.99 -8.30 8.96
N LYS A 44 3.98 -7.67 9.59
CA LYS A 44 3.76 -6.54 10.52
C LYS A 44 3.12 -5.34 9.84
N ALA A 45 3.54 -5.03 8.61
CA ALA A 45 2.95 -3.95 7.84
C ALA A 45 1.48 -4.24 7.51
N TYR A 46 1.14 -5.49 7.21
CA TYR A 46 -0.24 -5.91 6.92
C TYR A 46 -1.13 -5.85 8.16
N GLU A 47 -0.65 -6.29 9.32
CA GLU A 47 -1.37 -6.15 10.60
C GLU A 47 -1.72 -4.67 10.88
N THR A 48 -0.75 -3.77 10.68
CA THR A 48 -0.96 -2.33 10.84
C THR A 48 -1.99 -1.81 9.82
N ALA A 49 -1.87 -2.21 8.56
CA ALA A 49 -2.77 -1.80 7.49
C ALA A 49 -4.21 -2.27 7.74
N ARG A 50 -4.41 -3.45 8.34
CA ARG A 50 -5.75 -3.94 8.75
C ARG A 50 -6.39 -3.04 9.79
N ILE A 51 -5.64 -2.66 10.83
CA ILE A 51 -6.13 -1.75 11.89
C ILE A 51 -6.47 -0.39 11.29
N GLU A 52 -5.60 0.16 10.43
CA GLU A 52 -5.87 1.43 9.76
C GLU A 52 -7.10 1.35 8.84
N ALA A 53 -7.26 0.24 8.11
CA ALA A 53 -8.41 0.02 7.24
C ALA A 53 -9.71 -0.07 8.04
N ALA A 54 -9.76 -0.90 9.08
CA ALA A 54 -10.91 -1.01 9.99
C ALA A 54 -11.31 0.37 10.55
N SER A 55 -10.32 1.16 10.99
CA SER A 55 -10.54 2.52 11.51
C SER A 55 -11.16 3.48 10.49
N GLN A 56 -10.87 3.29 9.20
CA GLN A 56 -11.35 4.16 8.11
C GLN A 56 -12.67 3.68 7.50
N THR A 57 -12.90 2.37 7.46
CA THR A 57 -14.06 1.77 6.79
C THR A 57 -15.22 1.49 7.75
N SER A 58 -15.01 1.63 9.07
CA SER A 58 -15.99 1.23 10.10
C SER A 58 -16.41 -0.24 10.00
N LEU A 59 -15.52 -1.07 9.46
CA LEU A 59 -15.67 -2.52 9.42
C LEU A 59 -14.89 -3.11 10.59
N GLU A 60 -15.34 -4.24 11.11
CA GLU A 60 -14.65 -4.95 12.18
C GLU A 60 -13.34 -5.56 11.65
N GLU A 61 -12.32 -5.66 12.51
CA GLU A 61 -10.99 -6.17 12.11
C GLU A 61 -11.02 -7.64 11.64
N ASP A 62 -12.03 -8.40 12.07
CA ASP A 62 -12.26 -9.80 11.70
C ASP A 62 -12.81 -9.99 10.29
N GLU A 63 -13.35 -8.93 9.66
CA GLU A 63 -13.71 -8.95 8.24
C GLU A 63 -12.48 -8.94 7.32
N PHE A 64 -11.32 -8.51 7.84
CA PHE A 64 -10.06 -8.57 7.11
C PHE A 64 -9.35 -9.90 7.37
N LEU A 65 -8.74 -10.45 6.32
CA LEU A 65 -7.93 -11.68 6.44
C LEU A 65 -6.81 -11.49 7.46
N VAL A 66 -6.51 -12.55 8.22
CA VAL A 66 -5.47 -12.48 9.25
C VAL A 66 -4.08 -12.35 8.64
N ASP A 67 -3.82 -13.15 7.60
CA ASP A 67 -2.56 -13.17 6.88
C ASP A 67 -2.64 -12.32 5.61
N CYS A 68 -1.51 -11.70 5.24
CA CYS A 68 -1.40 -10.93 4.01
C CYS A 68 -1.62 -11.87 2.81
N PRO A 69 -2.64 -11.65 1.97
CA PRO A 69 -2.91 -12.50 0.81
C PRO A 69 -1.95 -12.22 -0.36
N TYR A 70 -1.14 -11.15 -0.28
CA TYR A 70 -0.27 -10.71 -1.36
C TYR A 70 1.17 -11.17 -1.14
N SER A 71 1.75 -11.74 -2.18
CA SER A 71 3.19 -12.00 -2.25
C SER A 71 4.00 -10.70 -2.31
N TRP A 72 5.31 -10.81 -2.06
CA TRP A 72 6.25 -9.71 -2.22
C TRP A 72 6.20 -9.10 -3.63
N ASP A 73 6.22 -9.96 -4.67
CA ASP A 73 6.25 -9.52 -6.06
C ASP A 73 4.94 -8.80 -6.43
N GLU A 74 3.80 -9.28 -5.95
CA GLU A 74 2.53 -8.54 -6.09
C GLU A 74 2.61 -7.19 -5.38
N ASN A 75 3.11 -7.10 -4.15
CA ASN A 75 3.24 -5.81 -3.47
C ASN A 75 4.15 -4.81 -4.21
N MET A 76 5.18 -5.30 -4.90
CA MET A 76 6.14 -4.47 -5.63
C MET A 76 5.70 -4.11 -7.06
N GLU A 77 5.01 -5.02 -7.75
CA GLU A 77 4.70 -4.87 -9.17
C GLU A 77 3.23 -4.60 -9.45
N HIS A 78 2.33 -4.99 -8.53
CA HIS A 78 0.89 -4.90 -8.77
C HIS A 78 0.47 -3.46 -9.09
N ASP A 79 -0.14 -3.32 -10.25
CA ASP A 79 -0.71 -2.07 -10.72
C ASP A 79 -2.21 -2.12 -10.54
N ILE A 80 -2.71 -1.31 -9.62
CA ILE A 80 -4.15 -1.14 -9.40
C ILE A 80 -4.63 -0.07 -10.37
N PRO A 81 -5.45 -0.41 -11.39
CA PRO A 81 -6.07 0.59 -12.24
C PRO A 81 -7.07 1.38 -11.39
N TRP A 82 -6.85 2.69 -11.29
CA TRP A 82 -7.84 3.57 -10.70
C TRP A 82 -9.04 3.66 -11.63
N PRO A 83 -10.30 3.65 -11.13
CA PRO A 83 -11.43 3.99 -11.96
C PRO A 83 -11.22 5.41 -12.50
N THR A 84 -10.95 5.53 -13.79
CA THR A 84 -11.08 6.78 -14.51
C THR A 84 -12.56 7.13 -14.48
N GLN A 85 -12.92 8.16 -13.72
CA GLN A 85 -14.28 8.68 -13.74
C GLN A 85 -14.55 9.21 -15.15
N ASP A 86 -15.44 8.55 -15.89
CA ASP A 86 -16.15 9.15 -17.02
C ASP A 86 -17.14 10.21 -16.52
#